data_AF-A0A5C1MDZ4-F1
#
_entry.id   AF-A0A5C1MDZ4-F1
#
_cell.length_a   1.000
_cell.length_b   1.000
_cell.length_c   1.000
_cell.angle_alpha   90.00
_cell.angle_beta   90.00
_cell.angle_gamma   90.00
#
_symmetry.space_group_name_H-M   'P 1'
#
loop_
_entity.id
_entity.type
_entity.pdbx_description
1 polymer ?
#
loop_
_entity_poly.entity_id
_entity_poly.type
_entity_poly.pdbx_seq_one_letter_code
_entity_poly.pdbx_strand_id
1 'polypeptide(L)'
;MKNFQVMTILAALWGTTCCGGGGIAQAQAAAPVFQCAACHAKTAEILPATHQKAADFSGCATCHAAGGKAPRLSGKIHAAHLAKGTVTAETCLGCHPGDAAGNMRLSCAGTTTVARGDLPELARKMATWLDSDKLAHVHRNNGVSCQACHRAYNEDDDESYSEKCIACHGTYDTLTARTAKTRFPRNPHKSHYPTLKCTNCHQSHDPFKDFCSTCHGFGFAWPGKK
;
A
#
# COMPACT_ATOMS: atom_id res chain seq x y z
N MET A 1 -27.97 -63.37 -0.67
CA MET A 1 -28.00 -64.14 -1.93
C MET A 1 -29.23 -63.72 -2.73
N LYS A 2 -29.11 -63.64 -4.07
CA LYS A 2 -30.05 -63.12 -5.10
C LYS A 2 -29.76 -61.66 -5.49
N ASN A 3 -28.86 -61.43 -6.46
CA ASN A 3 -29.03 -61.45 -7.93
C ASN A 3 -29.65 -60.13 -8.43
N PHE A 4 -28.85 -59.15 -8.85
CA PHE A 4 -28.41 -58.90 -10.25
C PHE A 4 -29.53 -58.92 -11.29
N GLN A 5 -29.94 -57.73 -11.74
CA GLN A 5 -30.37 -57.51 -13.11
C GLN A 5 -29.67 -56.27 -13.68
N VAL A 6 -28.93 -56.54 -14.75
CA VAL A 6 -28.24 -55.62 -15.63
C VAL A 6 -29.26 -55.05 -16.62
N MET A 7 -29.27 -53.73 -16.82
CA MET A 7 -29.86 -53.13 -18.01
C MET A 7 -28.78 -52.39 -18.77
N THR A 8 -28.40 -53.01 -19.88
CA THR A 8 -27.50 -52.54 -20.92
C THR A 8 -28.16 -51.40 -21.69
N ILE A 9 -27.54 -50.22 -21.78
CA ILE A 9 -27.78 -49.29 -22.89
C ILE A 9 -26.44 -48.74 -23.40
N LEU A 10 -26.22 -49.12 -24.66
CA LEU A 10 -25.32 -48.66 -25.72
C LEU A 10 -24.31 -47.53 -25.45
N ALA A 11 -23.08 -47.84 -25.86
CA ALA A 11 -22.02 -46.90 -26.17
C ALA A 11 -22.43 -45.90 -27.26
N ALA A 12 -22.09 -44.62 -27.02
CA ALA A 12 -21.75 -43.68 -28.07
C ALA A 12 -20.48 -42.95 -27.62
N LEU A 13 -19.34 -43.46 -28.10
CA LEU A 13 -18.15 -42.64 -28.32
C LEU A 13 -18.57 -41.47 -29.23
N TRP A 14 -18.08 -40.27 -28.94
CA TRP A 14 -17.47 -39.30 -29.89
C TRP A 14 -17.39 -37.92 -29.22
N GLY A 15 -16.23 -37.27 -29.39
CA GLY A 15 -16.17 -35.81 -29.46
C GLY A 15 -15.87 -35.06 -28.17
N THR A 16 -14.58 -35.00 -27.83
CA THR A 16 -13.99 -33.75 -27.31
C THR A 16 -14.38 -32.58 -28.19
N THR A 17 -15.17 -31.64 -27.67
CA THR A 17 -15.16 -30.24 -28.10
C THR A 17 -15.46 -29.34 -26.92
N CYS A 18 -14.38 -28.74 -26.43
CA CYS A 18 -14.34 -27.55 -25.61
C CYS A 18 -14.80 -26.37 -26.49
N CYS A 19 -16.03 -25.88 -26.32
CA CYS A 19 -16.49 -24.50 -26.54
C CYS A 19 -18.02 -24.43 -26.81
N GLY A 20 -18.67 -23.45 -26.17
CA GLY A 20 -20.07 -23.08 -26.33
C GLY A 20 -20.85 -23.40 -25.05
N GLY A 21 -21.29 -22.45 -24.22
CA GLY A 21 -21.57 -21.04 -24.44
C GLY A 21 -22.87 -20.77 -23.69
N GLY A 22 -22.76 -20.19 -22.49
CA GLY A 22 -23.90 -19.99 -21.60
C GLY A 22 -23.58 -19.04 -20.46
N GLY A 23 -23.43 -17.76 -20.80
CA GLY A 23 -23.81 -16.63 -19.93
C GLY A 23 -23.13 -16.51 -18.57
N ILE A 24 -21.80 -16.53 -18.50
CA ILE A 24 -21.12 -15.81 -17.42
C ILE A 24 -21.02 -14.36 -17.88
N ALA A 25 -21.75 -13.47 -17.22
CA ALA A 25 -21.49 -12.04 -17.33
C ALA A 25 -19.99 -11.84 -17.09
N GLN A 26 -19.27 -11.51 -18.16
CA GLN A 26 -17.90 -11.03 -18.04
C GLN A 26 -17.99 -9.80 -17.15
N ALA A 27 -17.57 -9.94 -15.89
CA ALA A 27 -17.23 -8.80 -15.08
C ALA A 27 -16.21 -8.04 -15.92
N GLN A 28 -16.66 -6.96 -16.54
CA GLN A 28 -15.78 -6.06 -17.28
C GLN A 28 -14.68 -5.72 -16.30
N ALA A 29 -13.44 -6.11 -16.61
CA ALA A 29 -12.29 -5.61 -15.89
C ALA A 29 -12.46 -4.09 -15.86
N ALA A 30 -12.63 -3.53 -14.66
CA ALA A 30 -12.88 -2.10 -14.51
C ALA A 30 -11.84 -1.37 -15.36
N ALA A 31 -12.31 -0.46 -16.23
CA ALA A 31 -11.42 0.31 -17.09
C ALA A 31 -10.27 0.87 -16.24
N PRO A 32 -9.00 0.81 -16.72
CA PRO A 32 -7.89 1.33 -15.95
C PRO A 32 -8.22 2.75 -15.55
N VAL A 33 -8.26 2.97 -14.23
CA VAL A 33 -8.75 4.20 -13.60
C VAL A 33 -7.93 5.43 -14.03
N PHE A 34 -6.75 5.19 -14.62
CA PHE A 34 -5.81 6.19 -15.11
C PHE A 34 -5.42 5.93 -16.57
N GLN A 35 -5.52 6.96 -17.40
CA GLN A 35 -5.01 6.98 -18.78
C GLN A 35 -3.82 7.94 -18.84
N CYS A 36 -2.60 7.43 -18.65
CA CYS A 36 -1.39 8.28 -18.65
C CYS A 36 -1.26 9.12 -19.93
N ALA A 37 -1.70 8.55 -21.07
CA ALA A 37 -1.69 9.20 -22.37
C ALA A 37 -2.61 10.43 -22.48
N ALA A 38 -3.54 10.63 -21.53
CA ALA A 38 -4.38 11.83 -21.49
C ALA A 38 -3.60 13.09 -21.09
N CYS A 39 -2.48 12.92 -20.36
CA CYS A 39 -1.67 14.03 -19.85
C CYS A 39 -0.22 14.01 -20.35
N HIS A 40 0.28 12.86 -20.81
CA HIS A 40 1.65 12.70 -21.31
C HIS A 40 1.62 12.22 -22.76
N ALA A 41 2.39 12.89 -23.63
CA ALA A 41 2.42 12.53 -25.04
C ALA A 41 3.32 11.32 -25.30
N LYS A 42 4.44 11.21 -24.59
CA LYS A 42 5.42 10.13 -24.77
C LYS A 42 5.99 9.63 -23.45
N THR A 43 6.24 8.34 -23.35
CA THR A 43 6.91 7.72 -22.18
C THR A 43 8.31 8.30 -21.94
N ALA A 44 9.03 8.62 -23.01
CA ALA A 44 10.37 9.21 -22.94
C ALA A 44 10.42 10.59 -22.25
N GLU A 45 9.28 11.28 -22.13
CA GLU A 45 9.20 12.58 -21.43
C GLU A 45 9.21 12.42 -19.89
N ILE A 46 8.76 11.25 -19.40
CA ILE A 46 8.57 11.01 -17.96
C ILE A 46 9.53 9.95 -17.40
N LEU A 47 10.17 9.17 -18.27
CA LEU A 47 11.11 8.14 -17.88
C LEU A 47 12.55 8.68 -17.94
N PRO A 48 13.37 8.48 -16.88
CA PRO A 48 14.79 8.79 -16.93
C PRO A 48 15.48 8.05 -18.07
N ALA A 49 16.57 8.60 -18.60
CA ALA A 49 17.36 7.96 -19.66
C ALA A 49 17.91 6.56 -19.27
N THR A 50 18.06 6.32 -17.97
CA THR A 50 18.50 5.03 -17.40
C THR A 50 17.38 4.01 -17.23
N HIS A 51 16.11 4.40 -17.46
CA HIS A 51 14.98 3.51 -17.40
C HIS A 51 14.92 2.62 -18.65
N GLN A 52 14.46 1.37 -18.50
CA GLN A 52 14.23 0.50 -19.66
C GLN A 52 13.21 1.16 -20.61
N LYS A 53 13.47 1.10 -21.91
CA LYS A 53 12.61 1.73 -22.93
C LYS A 53 11.22 1.10 -22.88
N ALA A 54 10.19 1.93 -22.71
CA ALA A 54 8.80 1.56 -22.85
C ALA A 54 8.24 2.20 -24.13
N ALA A 55 7.66 1.39 -25.03
CA ALA A 55 7.14 1.87 -26.30
C ALA A 55 5.90 2.77 -26.12
N ASP A 56 5.06 2.45 -25.14
CA ASP A 56 3.85 3.18 -24.78
C ASP A 56 3.57 3.05 -23.26
N PHE A 57 2.46 3.61 -22.80
CA PHE A 57 2.06 3.57 -21.39
C PHE A 57 1.44 2.23 -20.95
N SER A 58 1.28 1.28 -21.87
CA SER A 58 0.83 -0.07 -21.56
C SER A 58 2.00 -0.89 -20.98
N GLY A 59 1.73 -1.70 -19.96
CA GLY A 59 2.75 -2.59 -19.39
C GLY A 59 3.67 -1.98 -18.31
N CYS A 60 3.50 -0.72 -17.91
CA CYS A 60 4.21 -0.14 -16.75
C CYS A 60 4.08 -1.03 -15.50
N ALA A 61 2.87 -1.55 -15.28
CA ALA A 61 2.54 -2.40 -14.14
C ALA A 61 3.26 -3.76 -14.18
N THR A 62 3.76 -4.22 -15.33
CA THR A 62 4.47 -5.50 -15.46
C THR A 62 5.77 -5.49 -14.65
N CYS A 63 6.55 -4.41 -14.75
CA CYS A 63 7.80 -4.27 -14.00
C CYS A 63 7.56 -3.68 -12.60
N HIS A 64 6.56 -2.82 -12.46
CA HIS A 64 6.24 -2.09 -11.22
C HIS A 64 5.13 -2.74 -10.37
N ALA A 65 4.97 -4.06 -10.51
CA ALA A 65 3.96 -4.84 -9.81
C ALA A 65 4.24 -4.98 -8.31
N ALA A 66 3.17 -5.22 -7.55
CA ALA A 66 2.98 -6.54 -6.95
C ALA A 66 4.07 -7.22 -6.09
N GLY A 67 5.06 -6.56 -5.48
CA GLY A 67 6.16 -7.29 -4.82
C GLY A 67 7.26 -7.76 -5.78
N GLY A 68 7.34 -7.10 -6.94
CA GLY A 68 8.50 -7.18 -7.82
C GLY A 68 9.71 -6.44 -7.24
N LYS A 69 10.85 -6.56 -7.94
CA LYS A 69 12.12 -5.91 -7.54
C LYS A 69 12.09 -4.39 -7.73
N ALA A 70 11.25 -3.88 -8.63
CA ALA A 70 11.14 -2.44 -8.85
C ALA A 70 10.17 -1.80 -7.84
N PRO A 71 10.37 -0.53 -7.46
CA PRO A 71 9.41 0.20 -6.65
C PRO A 71 8.01 0.21 -7.29
N ARG A 72 6.96 0.16 -6.46
CA ARG A 72 5.57 0.18 -6.96
C ARG A 72 5.29 1.40 -7.83
N LEU A 73 4.52 1.20 -8.90
CA LEU A 73 4.17 2.26 -9.85
C LEU A 73 3.45 3.42 -9.16
N SER A 74 2.49 3.10 -8.28
CA SER A 74 1.75 4.10 -7.51
C SER A 74 2.66 5.02 -6.70
N GLY A 75 3.70 4.47 -6.07
CA GLY A 75 4.70 5.26 -5.35
C GLY A 75 5.46 6.20 -6.28
N LYS A 76 5.86 5.74 -7.47
CA LYS A 76 6.54 6.59 -8.45
C LYS A 76 5.64 7.70 -9.00
N ILE A 77 4.38 7.38 -9.31
CA ILE A 77 3.38 8.35 -9.78
C ILE A 77 3.15 9.42 -8.71
N HIS A 78 2.81 9.04 -7.47
CA HIS A 78 2.59 10.01 -6.39
C HIS A 78 3.84 10.85 -6.13
N ALA A 79 5.03 10.24 -6.09
CA ALA A 79 6.28 10.97 -5.89
C ALA A 79 6.53 12.02 -6.98
N ALA A 80 6.23 11.72 -8.24
CA ALA A 80 6.45 12.66 -9.34
C ALA A 80 5.41 13.79 -9.37
N HIS A 81 4.15 13.49 -9.06
CA HIS A 81 3.03 14.42 -9.23
C HIS A 81 2.70 15.23 -7.98
N LEU A 82 3.05 14.74 -6.79
CA LEU A 82 2.77 15.42 -5.52
C LEU A 82 4.00 16.16 -4.97
N ALA A 83 5.19 16.01 -5.56
CA ALA A 83 6.41 16.64 -5.07
C ALA A 83 6.45 18.17 -5.19
N LYS A 84 5.59 18.77 -6.02
CA LYS A 84 5.56 20.20 -6.29
C LYS A 84 4.14 20.73 -6.09
N GLY A 85 3.87 21.27 -4.90
CA GLY A 85 2.61 21.94 -4.59
C GLY A 85 1.92 21.38 -3.36
N THR A 86 0.81 22.02 -3.02
CA THR A 86 -0.05 21.61 -1.92
C THR A 86 -0.88 20.40 -2.34
N VAL A 87 -0.83 19.33 -1.55
CA VAL A 87 -1.69 18.15 -1.75
C VAL A 87 -3.06 18.45 -1.14
N THR A 88 -4.11 18.54 -1.97
CA THR A 88 -5.50 18.74 -1.54
C THR A 88 -6.39 17.58 -1.98
N ALA A 89 -7.64 17.57 -1.52
CA ALA A 89 -8.64 16.60 -1.99
C ALA A 89 -8.83 16.67 -3.51
N GLU A 90 -8.82 17.87 -4.09
CA GLU A 90 -8.97 18.11 -5.53
C GLU A 90 -7.76 17.61 -6.31
N THR A 91 -6.55 17.73 -5.75
CA THR A 91 -5.34 17.12 -6.33
C THR A 91 -5.54 15.62 -6.54
N CYS A 92 -6.11 14.95 -5.55
CA CYS A 92 -6.38 13.52 -5.61
C CYS A 92 -7.45 13.20 -6.67
N LEU A 93 -8.55 13.94 -6.71
CA LEU A 93 -9.68 13.71 -7.63
C LEU A 93 -9.35 14.01 -9.11
N GLY A 94 -8.37 14.89 -9.38
CA GLY A 94 -7.89 15.13 -10.75
C GLY A 94 -7.21 13.91 -11.37
N CYS A 95 -6.85 12.93 -10.53
CA CYS A 95 -6.14 11.72 -10.90
C CYS A 95 -7.03 10.48 -10.65
N HIS A 96 -7.62 10.39 -9.47
CA HIS A 96 -8.51 9.32 -9.06
C HIS A 96 -9.98 9.75 -9.27
N PRO A 97 -10.65 9.30 -10.35
CA PRO A 97 -12.02 9.67 -10.64
C PRO A 97 -12.93 9.33 -9.47
N GLY A 98 -13.76 10.31 -9.11
CA GLY A 98 -14.80 10.13 -8.13
C GLY A 98 -15.95 9.27 -8.66
N ASP A 99 -16.73 8.66 -7.77
CA ASP A 99 -18.07 8.20 -8.09
C ASP A 99 -19.08 9.38 -8.10
N ALA A 100 -20.36 9.10 -8.33
CA ALA A 100 -21.41 10.11 -8.36
C ALA A 100 -21.59 10.84 -7.01
N ALA A 101 -21.16 10.24 -5.90
CA ALA A 101 -21.16 10.85 -4.57
C ALA A 101 -19.86 11.65 -4.30
N GLY A 102 -18.93 11.67 -5.26
CA GLY A 102 -17.63 12.33 -5.13
C GLY A 102 -16.63 11.56 -4.28
N ASN A 103 -16.88 10.29 -3.99
CA ASN A 103 -15.93 9.41 -3.30
C ASN A 103 -14.82 9.02 -4.27
N MET A 104 -13.59 9.05 -3.79
CA MET A 104 -12.43 8.75 -4.62
C MET A 104 -12.22 7.24 -4.74
N ARG A 105 -11.99 6.74 -5.96
CA ARG A 105 -11.66 5.32 -6.19
C ARG A 105 -10.15 5.10 -6.16
N LEU A 106 -9.68 4.25 -5.23
CA LEU A 106 -8.28 3.84 -5.16
C LEU A 106 -8.00 2.66 -6.10
N SER A 107 -7.21 2.91 -7.14
CA SER A 107 -6.86 1.91 -8.16
C SER A 107 -5.98 0.78 -7.63
N CYS A 108 -5.36 0.96 -6.46
CA CYS A 108 -4.46 -0.04 -5.89
C CYS A 108 -5.14 -1.23 -5.21
N ALA A 109 -6.47 -1.20 -5.06
CA ALA A 109 -7.22 -2.25 -4.37
C ALA A 109 -8.49 -2.71 -5.12
N GLY A 110 -8.71 -2.24 -6.35
CA GLY A 110 -9.79 -2.69 -7.24
C GLY A 110 -11.22 -2.34 -6.80
N THR A 111 -11.47 -2.10 -5.51
CA THR A 111 -12.82 -1.84 -4.95
C THR A 111 -12.84 -0.84 -3.79
N THR A 112 -11.69 -0.34 -3.33
CA THR A 112 -11.66 0.59 -2.19
C THR A 112 -12.02 2.02 -2.63
N THR A 113 -13.11 2.53 -2.08
CA THR A 113 -13.51 3.93 -2.15
C THR A 113 -13.11 4.65 -0.87
N VAL A 114 -12.61 5.88 -1.01
CA VAL A 114 -12.42 6.81 0.11
C VAL A 114 -13.54 7.83 0.07
N ALA A 115 -14.26 8.01 1.17
CA ALA A 115 -15.37 8.94 1.20
C ALA A 115 -14.88 10.37 0.94
N ARG A 116 -15.70 11.18 0.27
CA ARG A 116 -15.32 12.58 -0.04
C ARG A 116 -14.91 13.36 1.21
N GLY A 117 -15.57 13.11 2.34
CA GLY A 117 -15.29 13.73 3.63
C GLY A 117 -13.90 13.40 4.20
N ASP A 118 -13.33 12.25 3.84
CA ASP A 118 -12.03 11.79 4.38
C ASP A 118 -10.85 12.26 3.53
N LEU A 119 -11.11 12.78 2.33
CA LEU A 119 -10.08 13.22 1.40
C LEU A 119 -9.16 14.32 1.95
N PRO A 120 -9.63 15.30 2.75
CA PRO A 120 -8.74 16.29 3.35
C PRO A 120 -7.70 15.66 4.29
N GLU A 121 -8.12 14.71 5.13
CA GLU A 121 -7.21 14.02 6.05
C GLU A 121 -6.27 13.07 5.31
N LEU A 122 -6.78 12.36 4.30
CA LEU A 122 -5.93 11.56 3.41
C LEU A 122 -4.91 12.44 2.68
N ALA A 123 -5.29 13.62 2.18
CA ALA A 123 -4.38 14.56 1.52
C ALA A 123 -3.28 15.05 2.48
N ARG A 124 -3.63 15.38 3.73
CA ARG A 124 -2.66 15.72 4.79
C ARG A 124 -1.68 14.57 5.03
N LYS A 125 -2.18 13.35 5.27
CA LYS A 125 -1.34 12.14 5.45
C LYS A 125 -0.47 11.90 4.22
N MET A 126 -0.98 12.16 3.03
CA MET A 126 -0.23 11.97 1.79
C MET A 126 0.90 13.00 1.62
N ALA A 127 0.69 14.25 2.05
CA ALA A 127 1.75 15.25 2.10
C ALA A 127 2.89 14.83 3.03
N THR A 128 2.58 14.20 4.18
CA THR A 128 3.59 13.75 5.15
C THR A 128 4.51 12.65 4.61
N TRP A 129 4.07 11.91 3.59
CA TRP A 129 4.90 10.90 2.93
C TRP A 129 6.03 11.52 2.08
N LEU A 130 5.92 12.81 1.76
CA LEU A 130 6.96 13.59 1.09
C LEU A 130 7.78 14.45 2.08
N ASP A 131 7.33 14.58 3.32
CA ASP A 131 7.99 15.36 4.36
C ASP A 131 9.13 14.57 4.99
N SER A 132 10.36 15.08 4.87
CA SER A 132 11.57 14.39 5.34
C SER A 132 11.64 14.12 6.83
N ASP A 133 10.81 14.81 7.62
CA ASP A 133 10.77 14.70 9.08
C ASP A 133 9.75 13.65 9.56
N LYS A 134 9.08 12.97 8.63
CA LYS A 134 8.04 11.99 8.94
C LYS A 134 8.52 10.56 8.69
N LEU A 135 8.05 9.63 9.52
CA LEU A 135 8.40 8.22 9.40
C LEU A 135 7.88 7.59 8.10
N ALA A 136 6.74 8.06 7.60
CA ALA A 136 6.20 7.66 6.30
C ALA A 136 7.18 7.96 5.15
N HIS A 137 7.88 9.10 5.18
CA HIS A 137 8.89 9.44 4.19
C HIS A 137 10.15 8.56 4.29
N VAL A 138 10.59 8.22 5.51
CA VAL A 138 11.72 7.30 5.69
C VAL A 138 11.39 5.93 5.07
N HIS A 139 10.20 5.40 5.34
CA HIS A 139 9.75 4.14 4.73
C HIS A 139 9.62 4.22 3.21
N ARG A 140 9.05 5.31 2.68
CA ARG A 140 9.02 5.60 1.24
C ARG A 140 10.39 5.48 0.60
N ASN A 141 11.39 6.13 1.18
CA ASN A 141 12.74 6.19 0.63
C ASN A 141 13.44 4.82 0.68
N ASN A 142 13.00 3.95 1.59
CA ASN A 142 13.40 2.56 1.66
C ASN A 142 12.53 1.62 0.80
N GLY A 143 11.72 2.18 -0.11
CA GLY A 143 10.93 1.41 -1.08
C GLY A 143 9.64 0.79 -0.53
N VAL A 144 9.26 1.11 0.72
CA VAL A 144 8.04 0.60 1.33
C VAL A 144 6.83 1.34 0.76
N SER A 145 5.90 0.58 0.18
CA SER A 145 4.67 1.11 -0.40
C SER A 145 3.57 1.29 0.66
N CYS A 146 2.58 2.13 0.39
CA CYS A 146 1.43 2.34 1.28
C CYS A 146 0.72 1.02 1.64
N GLN A 147 0.65 0.07 0.69
CA GLN A 147 -0.01 -1.23 0.87
C GLN A 147 0.72 -2.17 1.83
N ALA A 148 2.00 -1.90 2.14
CA ALA A 148 2.72 -2.66 3.15
C ALA A 148 2.13 -2.41 4.55
N CYS A 149 1.50 -1.26 4.76
CA CYS A 149 0.79 -0.91 5.99
C CYS A 149 -0.73 -1.00 5.78
N HIS A 150 -1.27 -0.37 4.73
CA HIS A 150 -2.71 -0.22 4.49
C HIS A 150 -3.23 -1.23 3.45
N ARG A 151 -3.92 -2.28 3.89
CA ARG A 151 -4.57 -3.26 2.99
C ARG A 151 -5.88 -2.73 2.40
N ALA A 152 -6.58 -1.89 3.16
CA ALA A 152 -7.63 -0.99 2.72
C ALA A 152 -7.40 0.36 3.43
N TYR A 153 -7.87 1.47 2.86
CA TYR A 153 -7.89 2.72 3.62
C TYR A 153 -8.96 2.57 4.71
N ASN A 154 -8.51 2.31 5.93
CA ASN A 154 -9.32 2.34 7.13
C ASN A 154 -8.51 3.07 8.18
N GLU A 155 -9.04 4.20 8.65
CA GLU A 155 -8.40 5.02 9.67
C GLU A 155 -8.39 4.33 11.05
N ASP A 156 -9.28 3.36 11.27
CA ASP A 156 -9.44 2.63 12.52
C ASP A 156 -8.62 1.33 12.60
N ASP A 157 -7.83 0.97 11.58
CA ASP A 157 -7.02 -0.27 11.55
C ASP A 157 -5.76 -0.22 12.47
N ASP A 158 -5.73 0.68 13.46
CA ASP A 158 -4.56 0.90 14.34
C ASP A 158 -4.23 -0.32 15.24
N GLU A 159 -5.19 -1.22 15.45
CA GLU A 159 -4.99 -2.44 16.24
C GLU A 159 -4.08 -3.48 15.56
N SER A 160 -3.88 -3.38 14.24
CA SER A 160 -3.21 -4.40 13.41
C SER A 160 -1.75 -4.08 13.02
N TYR A 161 -1.24 -2.86 13.27
CA TYR A 161 0.05 -2.46 12.69
C TYR A 161 1.28 -3.09 13.33
N SER A 162 1.26 -3.47 14.61
CA SER A 162 2.44 -4.03 15.28
C SER A 162 3.02 -5.25 14.56
N GLU A 163 2.18 -6.14 14.05
CA GLU A 163 2.62 -7.31 13.27
C GLU A 163 3.29 -6.89 11.96
N LYS A 164 2.74 -5.88 11.28
CA LYS A 164 3.28 -5.33 10.04
C LYS A 164 4.66 -4.70 10.27
N CYS A 165 4.87 -4.02 11.41
CA CYS A 165 6.17 -3.49 11.82
C CYS A 165 7.18 -4.63 12.07
N ILE A 166 6.79 -5.62 12.87
CA ILE A 166 7.65 -6.76 13.27
C ILE A 166 8.08 -7.60 12.07
N ALA A 167 7.24 -7.70 11.02
CA ALA A 167 7.57 -8.43 9.80
C ALA A 167 8.86 -7.96 9.11
N CYS A 168 9.25 -6.69 9.28
CA CYS A 168 10.49 -6.13 8.73
C CYS A 168 11.54 -5.78 9.81
N HIS A 169 11.09 -5.33 10.99
CA HIS A 169 11.97 -4.83 12.06
C HIS A 169 12.38 -5.92 13.08
N GLY A 170 11.67 -7.04 13.12
CA GLY A 170 11.86 -8.12 14.09
C GLY A 170 11.12 -7.88 15.41
N THR A 171 11.30 -8.83 16.33
CA THR A 171 10.63 -8.83 17.64
C THR A 171 11.16 -7.74 18.57
N TYR A 172 10.50 -7.54 19.71
CA TYR A 172 11.00 -6.66 20.78
C TYR A 172 12.40 -7.03 21.28
N ASP A 173 12.73 -8.33 21.34
CA ASP A 173 14.09 -8.79 21.69
C ASP A 173 15.10 -8.37 20.63
N THR A 174 14.74 -8.53 19.35
CA THR A 174 15.57 -8.09 18.22
C THR A 174 15.83 -6.59 18.29
N LEU A 175 14.78 -5.80 18.50
CA LEU A 175 14.86 -4.35 18.62
C LEU A 175 15.68 -3.92 19.84
N THR A 176 15.45 -4.55 21.00
CA THR A 176 16.19 -4.31 22.23
C THR A 176 17.68 -4.55 22.04
N ALA A 177 18.06 -5.66 21.40
CA ALA A 177 19.45 -5.96 21.09
C ALA A 177 20.06 -4.94 20.12
N ARG A 178 19.34 -4.56 19.05
CA ARG A 178 19.78 -3.54 18.09
C ARG A 178 19.96 -2.16 18.71
N THR A 179 19.15 -1.81 19.72
CA THR A 179 19.22 -0.52 20.41
C THR A 179 19.93 -0.59 21.77
N ALA A 180 20.68 -1.66 22.05
CA ALA A 180 21.35 -1.85 23.34
C ALA A 180 22.37 -0.73 23.67
N LYS A 181 22.99 -0.13 22.65
CA LYS A 181 23.94 0.99 22.77
C LYS A 181 23.27 2.36 22.60
N THR A 182 22.01 2.47 22.99
CA THR A 182 21.29 3.75 22.92
C THR A 182 21.98 4.83 23.75
N ARG A 183 21.91 6.08 23.29
CA ARG A 183 22.41 7.26 24.02
C ARG A 183 21.53 7.66 25.21
N PHE A 184 20.33 7.11 25.29
CA PHE A 184 19.36 7.43 26.31
C PHE A 184 19.61 6.62 27.60
N PRO A 185 19.16 7.10 28.77
CA PRO A 185 19.36 6.40 30.04
C PRO A 185 18.73 5.00 30.11
N ARG A 186 17.74 4.73 29.26
CA ARG A 186 17.03 3.44 29.14
C ARG A 186 16.78 3.10 27.68
N ASN A 187 16.47 1.84 27.40
CA ASN A 187 16.10 1.40 26.07
C ASN A 187 14.56 1.42 25.92
N PRO A 188 13.97 2.23 25.02
CA PRO A 188 12.52 2.32 24.88
C PRO A 188 11.88 1.00 24.40
N HIS A 189 12.64 0.12 23.75
CA HIS A 189 12.16 -1.21 23.33
C HIS A 189 12.21 -2.27 24.42
N LYS A 190 12.82 -1.96 25.58
CA LYS A 190 12.86 -2.83 26.76
C LYS A 190 12.13 -2.14 27.92
N SER A 191 10.81 -2.11 27.83
CA SER A 191 9.93 -1.45 28.80
C SER A 191 9.21 -2.45 29.71
N HIS A 192 8.48 -1.94 30.71
CA HIS A 192 7.55 -2.74 31.51
C HIS A 192 6.23 -3.06 30.79
N TYR A 193 6.07 -2.64 29.53
CA TYR A 193 4.98 -3.03 28.64
C TYR A 193 5.50 -4.02 27.60
N PRO A 194 5.22 -5.33 27.73
CA PRO A 194 5.77 -6.35 26.84
C PRO A 194 5.19 -6.30 25.42
N THR A 195 4.01 -5.68 25.26
CA THR A 195 3.27 -5.59 23.99
C THR A 195 2.85 -4.16 23.69
N LEU A 196 3.67 -3.17 24.07
CA LEU A 196 3.40 -1.77 23.72
C LEU A 196 3.20 -1.66 22.20
N LYS A 197 2.21 -0.90 21.73
CA LYS A 197 2.06 -0.71 20.28
C LYS A 197 3.18 0.18 19.76
N CYS A 198 3.79 -0.18 18.64
CA CYS A 198 4.86 0.61 18.03
C CYS A 198 4.39 2.03 17.72
N THR A 199 3.12 2.18 17.31
CA THR A 199 2.47 3.45 16.96
C THR A 199 2.34 4.39 18.15
N ASN A 200 2.35 3.92 19.41
CA ASN A 200 2.31 4.81 20.58
C ASN A 200 3.48 5.81 20.60
N CYS A 201 4.62 5.44 20.01
CA CYS A 201 5.76 6.34 19.84
C CYS A 201 6.02 6.68 18.36
N HIS A 202 6.05 5.66 17.51
CA HIS A 202 6.40 5.75 16.10
C HIS A 202 5.16 6.05 15.22
N GLN A 203 4.79 7.32 15.20
CA GLN A 203 3.72 7.82 14.35
C GLN A 203 4.21 7.93 12.89
N SER A 204 3.53 7.23 11.97
CA SER A 204 3.96 7.22 10.56
C SER A 204 3.75 8.56 9.87
N HIS A 205 2.54 9.11 10.00
CA HIS A 205 2.11 10.34 9.34
C HIS A 205 2.09 11.57 10.25
N ASP A 206 2.44 11.39 11.53
CA ASP A 206 2.43 12.46 12.53
C ASP A 206 3.79 12.52 13.26
N PRO A 207 4.07 13.60 14.01
CA PRO A 207 5.30 13.69 14.77
C PRO A 207 5.47 12.55 15.77
N PHE A 208 6.73 12.14 15.98
CA PHE A 208 7.08 11.17 17.03
C PHE A 208 6.57 11.63 18.39
N LYS A 209 6.11 10.67 19.21
CA LYS A 209 5.69 10.91 20.58
C LYS A 209 6.58 10.11 21.53
N ASP A 210 7.08 10.75 22.58
CA ASP A 210 7.70 10.02 23.69
C ASP A 210 6.59 9.52 24.63
N PHE A 211 6.08 8.31 24.39
CA PHE A 211 5.05 7.72 25.25
C PHE A 211 5.51 7.61 26.71
N CYS A 212 6.80 7.38 26.94
CA CYS A 212 7.34 7.21 28.28
C CYS A 212 7.38 8.54 29.05
N SER A 213 7.38 9.69 28.35
CA SER A 213 7.43 11.01 28.98
C SER A 213 6.18 11.39 29.75
N THR A 214 5.09 10.63 29.61
CA THR A 214 3.92 10.78 30.46
C THR A 214 4.23 10.51 31.93
N CYS A 215 5.21 9.64 32.22
CA CYS A 215 5.60 9.27 33.59
C CYS A 215 7.09 9.47 33.89
N HIS A 216 7.96 9.51 32.87
CA HIS A 216 9.41 9.46 33.04
C HIS A 216 10.14 10.57 32.28
N GLY A 217 11.13 11.21 32.90
CA GLY A 217 11.96 12.23 32.26
C GLY A 217 13.15 11.69 31.45
N PHE A 218 13.00 10.60 30.66
CA PHE A 218 14.13 10.03 29.90
C PHE A 218 14.50 10.82 28.64
N GLY A 219 13.57 11.59 28.08
CA GLY A 219 13.78 12.44 26.91
C GLY A 219 14.05 11.64 25.64
N PHE A 220 13.24 10.60 25.38
CA PHE A 220 13.40 9.82 24.16
C PHE A 220 13.07 10.67 22.94
N ALA A 221 13.89 10.52 21.91
CA ALA A 221 13.68 11.14 20.62
C ALA A 221 13.96 10.13 19.52
N TRP A 222 13.09 10.09 18.52
CA TRP A 222 13.38 9.38 17.29
C TRP A 222 14.46 10.15 16.52
N PRO A 223 15.59 9.50 16.17
CA PRO A 223 16.71 10.21 15.55
C PRO A 223 16.38 10.81 14.19
N GLY A 224 15.32 10.34 13.52
CA GLY A 224 15.04 10.65 12.12
C GLY A 224 16.17 10.17 11.20
N LYS A 225 15.85 9.85 9.96
CA LYS A 225 16.83 9.69 8.86
C LYS A 225 17.84 8.54 8.98
N LYS A 226 17.55 7.45 8.26
CA LYS A 226 18.51 6.80 7.37
C LYS A 226 17.91 6.73 5.98
#